data_AF-A0A397D629-F1
#
_entry.id   AF-A0A397D629-F1
#
_cell.length_a   1.000
_cell.length_b   1.000
_cell.length_c   1.000
_cell.angle_alpha   90.00
_cell.angle_beta   90.00
_cell.angle_gamma   90.00
#
_symmetry.space_group_name_H-M   'P 1'
#
loop_
_entity.id
_entity.type
_entity.pdbx_description
1 polymer ?
#
loop_
_entity_poly.entity_id
_entity_poly.type
_entity_poly.pdbx_seq_one_letter_code
_entity_poly.pdbx_strand_id
1 'polypeptide(L)'
;MYVLYATMASKEQYKLGMVDMGRFQQLCLDTIELSLRLKPPSHIVIPETLKSAEYMIENLTPLPLQSMGSAEFMRLHGDVEKLNLQAHQSAKLKSDNFVVESLLTFKKLPVLIYNLLANELWKEKVFPTLAD
;
A
#
# COMPACT_ATOMS: atom_id res chain seq x y z
N MET A 1 1.06 2.49 -2.08
CA MET A 1 0.38 1.66 -1.04
C MET A 1 -1.14 1.84 -0.99
N TYR A 2 -1.67 3.06 -1.11
CA TYR A 2 -3.04 3.44 -0.73
C TYR A 2 -4.16 3.06 -1.71
N VAL A 3 -3.82 2.58 -2.91
CA VAL A 3 -4.81 2.26 -3.96
C VAL A 3 -5.23 0.81 -3.88
N LEU A 4 -4.31 -0.05 -3.44
CA LEU A 4 -4.65 -1.39 -2.96
C LEU A 4 -5.67 -1.30 -1.82
N TYR A 5 -5.53 -0.33 -0.93
CA TYR A 5 -6.50 -0.09 0.14
C TYR A 5 -7.85 0.39 -0.35
N ALA A 6 -7.92 1.39 -1.22
CA ALA A 6 -9.21 1.84 -1.73
C ALA A 6 -9.93 0.76 -2.55
N THR A 7 -9.18 -0.04 -3.31
CA THR A 7 -9.75 -1.17 -4.08
C THR A 7 -10.23 -2.30 -3.16
N MET A 8 -9.51 -2.58 -2.07
CA MET A 8 -9.90 -3.59 -1.08
C MET A 8 -11.01 -3.11 -0.13
N ALA A 9 -11.01 -1.83 0.25
CA ALA A 9 -12.06 -1.20 1.03
C ALA A 9 -13.41 -1.17 0.29
N SER A 10 -13.40 -1.17 -1.05
CA SER A 10 -14.60 -1.39 -1.86
C SER A 10 -15.10 -2.84 -1.81
N LYS A 11 -14.24 -3.83 -1.56
CA LYS A 11 -14.60 -5.27 -1.54
C LYS A 11 -14.91 -5.82 -0.14
N GLU A 12 -14.33 -5.26 0.92
CA GLU A 12 -14.43 -5.76 2.31
C GLU A 12 -15.27 -4.87 3.25
N GLN A 13 -16.26 -4.13 2.71
CA GLN A 13 -17.09 -3.15 3.44
C GLN A 13 -17.85 -3.68 4.67
N TYR A 14 -17.83 -4.99 4.96
CA TYR A 14 -18.74 -5.64 5.91
C TYR A 14 -18.13 -6.10 7.24
N LYS A 15 -16.81 -5.96 7.50
CA LYS A 15 -16.20 -6.65 8.66
C LYS A 15 -15.43 -5.84 9.72
N LEU A 16 -15.03 -4.60 9.48
CA LEU A 16 -14.29 -3.83 10.49
C LEU A 16 -15.10 -2.63 10.98
N GLY A 17 -15.74 -2.78 12.14
CA GLY A 17 -16.38 -1.69 12.89
C GLY A 17 -15.34 -0.75 13.52
N MET A 18 -14.64 0.03 12.70
CA MET A 18 -13.63 0.99 13.14
C MET A 18 -14.07 2.44 12.92
N VAL A 19 -13.65 3.28 13.87
CA VAL A 19 -14.00 4.69 14.06
C VAL A 19 -13.56 5.56 12.87
N ASP A 20 -14.49 6.42 12.43
CA ASP A 20 -14.35 7.48 11.42
C ASP A 20 -13.83 7.07 10.02
N MET A 21 -14.60 6.18 9.39
CA MET A 21 -14.44 5.78 7.97
C MET A 21 -14.35 6.98 7.01
N GLY A 22 -15.03 8.10 7.29
CA GLY A 22 -15.03 9.26 6.39
C GLY A 22 -13.66 9.90 6.27
N ARG A 23 -12.96 10.09 7.41
CA ARG A 23 -11.60 10.64 7.43
C ARG A 23 -10.57 9.68 6.84
N PHE A 24 -10.72 8.38 7.09
CA PHE A 24 -9.85 7.35 6.51
C PHE A 24 -10.04 7.24 4.99
N GLN A 25 -11.29 7.23 4.51
CA GLN A 25 -11.61 7.24 3.07
C GLN A 25 -11.10 8.52 2.40
N GLN A 26 -11.27 9.69 3.03
CA GLN A 26 -10.78 10.96 2.49
C GLN A 26 -9.25 10.98 2.43
N LEU A 27 -8.55 10.50 3.47
CA LEU A 27 -7.09 10.37 3.46
C LEU A 27 -6.62 9.43 2.34
N CYS A 28 -7.31 8.31 2.12
CA CYS A 28 -7.05 7.44 0.99
C CYS A 28 -7.27 8.15 -0.35
N LEU A 29 -8.38 8.88 -0.52
CA LEU A 29 -8.73 9.61 -1.75
C LEU A 29 -7.76 10.74 -2.07
N ASP A 30 -7.43 11.59 -1.09
CA ASP A 30 -6.49 12.71 -1.26
C ASP A 30 -5.08 12.20 -1.63
N THR A 31 -4.67 11.08 -1.02
CA THR A 31 -3.39 10.43 -1.31
C THR A 31 -3.39 9.71 -2.66
N ILE A 32 -4.52 9.15 -3.09
CA ILE A 32 -4.72 8.62 -4.44
C ILE A 32 -4.57 9.73 -5.47
N GLU A 33 -5.23 10.87 -5.24
CA GLU A 33 -5.15 12.01 -6.15
C GLU A 33 -3.72 12.57 -6.23
N LEU A 34 -3.00 12.60 -5.12
CA LEU A 34 -1.58 12.96 -5.09
C LEU A 34 -0.70 11.95 -5.85
N SER A 35 -0.94 10.64 -5.67
CA SER A 35 -0.21 9.57 -6.37
C SER A 35 -0.50 9.54 -7.87
N LEU A 36 -1.72 9.91 -8.28
CA LEU A 36 -2.12 10.07 -9.69
C LEU A 36 -1.47 11.29 -10.34
N ARG A 37 -1.17 12.33 -9.55
CA ARG A 37 -0.49 13.56 -10.00
C ARG A 37 1.03 13.39 -10.06
N LEU A 38 1.60 12.53 -9.22
CA LEU A 38 3.01 12.19 -9.27
C LEU A 38 3.27 11.21 -10.41
N LYS A 39 3.96 11.69 -11.46
CA LYS A 39 4.45 10.81 -12.53
C LYS A 39 5.43 9.81 -11.87
N PRO A 40 5.16 8.50 -11.90
CA PRO A 40 6.08 7.55 -11.30
C PRO A 40 7.45 7.72 -11.96
N PRO A 41 8.56 7.65 -11.19
CA PRO A 41 9.90 7.69 -11.75
C PRO A 41 10.00 6.72 -12.93
N SER A 42 10.55 7.17 -14.05
CA SER A 42 10.64 6.42 -15.33
C SER A 42 11.41 5.09 -15.24
N HIS A 43 11.97 4.76 -14.08
CA HIS A 43 12.76 3.55 -13.81
C HIS A 43 12.08 2.57 -12.83
N ILE A 44 10.85 2.82 -12.37
CA ILE A 44 10.15 1.84 -11.52
C ILE A 44 9.67 0.66 -12.40
N VAL A 45 10.35 -0.47 -12.26
CA VAL A 45 9.91 -1.75 -12.85
C VAL A 45 8.76 -2.29 -12.00
N ILE A 46 7.56 -2.34 -12.59
CA ILE A 46 6.37 -2.94 -11.99
C ILE A 46 6.29 -4.43 -12.30
N PRO A 47 5.62 -5.25 -11.48
CA PRO A 47 5.41 -6.65 -11.82
C PRO A 47 4.49 -6.76 -13.05
N GLU A 48 5.05 -7.22 -14.16
CA GLU A 48 4.33 -7.42 -15.43
C GLU A 48 3.52 -8.73 -15.47
N THR A 49 3.81 -9.65 -14.55
CA THR A 49 3.17 -10.98 -14.51
C THR A 49 2.59 -11.28 -13.13
N LEU A 50 1.53 -12.10 -13.11
CA LEU A 50 0.91 -12.62 -11.89
C LEU A 50 1.96 -13.24 -10.95
N LYS A 51 2.80 -14.16 -11.43
CA LYS A 51 3.81 -14.86 -10.61
C LYS A 51 4.78 -13.90 -9.91
N SER A 52 5.22 -12.85 -10.59
CA SER A 52 6.11 -11.85 -10.00
C SER A 52 5.40 -11.09 -8.87
N ALA A 53 4.15 -10.69 -9.08
CA ALA A 53 3.35 -10.05 -8.04
C ALA A 53 3.05 -10.98 -6.87
N GLU A 54 2.71 -12.24 -7.11
CA GLU A 54 2.47 -13.24 -6.08
C GLU A 54 3.69 -13.42 -5.18
N TYR A 55 4.89 -13.57 -5.78
CA TYR A 55 6.14 -13.67 -5.04
C TYR A 55 6.38 -12.43 -4.17
N MET A 56 6.17 -11.24 -4.71
CA MET A 56 6.33 -10.00 -3.94
C MET A 56 5.32 -9.91 -2.79
N ILE A 57 4.06 -10.25 -3.03
CA ILE A 57 2.97 -10.21 -2.05
C ILE A 57 3.22 -11.22 -0.92
N GLU A 58 3.58 -12.45 -1.26
CA GLU A 58 3.85 -13.51 -0.29
C GLU A 58 4.98 -13.12 0.67
N ASN A 59 5.99 -12.42 0.18
CA ASN A 59 7.13 -11.93 0.96
C ASN A 59 6.85 -10.63 1.75
N LEU A 60 5.64 -10.06 1.68
CA LEU A 60 5.29 -8.92 2.52
C LEU A 60 5.26 -9.31 3.99
N THR A 61 5.99 -8.56 4.82
CA THR A 61 6.05 -8.73 6.27
C THR A 61 5.66 -7.44 7.00
N PRO A 62 5.15 -7.56 8.25
CA PRO A 62 4.96 -6.42 9.12
C PRO A 62 6.30 -5.72 9.41
N LEU A 63 6.34 -4.41 9.27
CA LEU A 63 7.50 -3.56 9.52
C LEU A 63 7.34 -2.82 10.84
N PRO A 64 8.07 -3.20 11.90
CA PRO A 64 7.95 -2.54 13.20
C PRO A 64 8.35 -1.07 13.11
N LEU A 65 7.83 -0.24 14.02
CA LEU A 65 8.06 1.20 14.04
C LEU A 65 9.57 1.56 14.07
N GLN A 66 10.38 0.72 14.73
CA GLN A 66 11.83 0.88 14.85
C GLN A 66 12.58 0.60 13.54
N SER A 67 11.95 -0.11 12.60
CA SER A 67 12.54 -0.41 11.29
C SER A 67 12.34 0.71 10.27
N MET A 68 11.60 1.77 10.61
CA MET A 68 11.33 2.89 9.71
C MET A 68 12.62 3.55 9.24
N GLY A 69 12.76 3.73 7.92
CA GLY A 69 13.98 4.24 7.30
C GLY A 69 15.12 3.23 7.13
N SER A 70 14.98 1.99 7.63
CA SER A 70 15.95 0.92 7.39
C SER A 70 15.94 0.44 5.93
N ALA A 71 17.00 -0.28 5.52
CA ALA A 71 17.06 -0.88 4.19
C ALA A 71 15.90 -1.88 3.95
N GLU A 72 15.47 -2.61 4.98
CA GLU A 72 14.33 -3.51 4.88
C GLU A 72 13.03 -2.75 4.63
N PHE A 73 12.80 -1.66 5.37
CA PHE A 73 11.68 -0.76 5.16
C PHE A 73 11.68 -0.21 3.74
N MET A 74 12.82 0.32 3.26
CA MET A 74 12.94 0.88 1.92
C MET A 74 12.62 -0.15 0.82
N ARG A 75 13.09 -1.38 0.99
CA ARG A 75 12.80 -2.49 0.06
C ARG A 75 11.31 -2.82 0.02
N LEU A 76 10.72 -3.11 1.19
CA LEU A 76 9.32 -3.52 1.28
C LEU A 76 8.36 -2.39 0.90
N HIS A 77 8.67 -1.13 1.26
CA HIS A 77 7.94 0.04 0.78
C HIS A 77 8.00 0.15 -0.74
N GLY A 78 9.18 -0.04 -1.34
CA GLY A 78 9.34 -0.07 -2.80
C GLY A 78 8.54 -1.18 -3.48
N ASP A 79 8.49 -2.37 -2.89
CA ASP A 79 7.71 -3.49 -3.43
C ASP A 79 6.20 -3.22 -3.35
N VAL A 80 5.72 -2.66 -2.24
CA VAL A 80 4.32 -2.20 -2.12
C VAL A 80 4.00 -1.09 -3.12
N GLU A 81 4.93 -0.20 -3.42
CA GLU A 81 4.75 0.87 -4.40
C GLU A 81 4.60 0.31 -5.83
N LYS A 82 5.44 -0.65 -6.22
CA LYS A 82 5.33 -1.35 -7.51
C LYS A 82 4.00 -2.10 -7.65
N LEU A 83 3.58 -2.81 -6.60
CA LEU A 83 2.28 -3.52 -6.58
C LEU A 83 1.12 -2.53 -6.70
N ASN A 84 1.22 -1.37 -6.06
CA ASN A 84 0.23 -0.31 -6.16
C ASN A 84 0.13 0.25 -7.59
N LEU A 85 1.27 0.50 -8.24
CA LEU A 85 1.31 0.94 -9.63
C LEU A 85 0.75 -0.08 -10.61
N GLN A 86 1.01 -1.37 -10.40
CA GLN A 86 0.38 -2.42 -11.21
C GLN A 86 -1.15 -2.37 -11.01
N ALA A 87 -1.63 -2.36 -9.76
CA ALA A 87 -3.07 -2.37 -9.47
C ALA A 87 -3.78 -1.18 -10.12
N HIS A 88 -3.11 -0.01 -10.16
CA HIS A 88 -3.56 1.16 -10.91
C HIS A 88 -3.65 0.91 -12.42
N GLN A 89 -2.64 0.30 -13.01
CA GLN A 89 -2.65 0.00 -14.44
C GLN A 89 -3.78 -0.96 -14.79
N SER A 90 -4.01 -2.00 -13.99
CA SER A 90 -5.17 -2.88 -14.17
C SER A 90 -6.49 -2.09 -14.13
N ALA A 91 -6.66 -1.20 -13.15
CA ALA A 91 -7.86 -0.35 -13.07
C ALA A 91 -8.00 0.59 -14.27
N LYS A 92 -6.91 1.24 -14.71
CA LYS A 92 -6.89 2.14 -15.88
C LYS A 92 -7.27 1.41 -17.17
N LEU A 93 -6.79 0.17 -17.33
CA LEU A 93 -7.08 -0.68 -18.48
C LEU A 93 -8.42 -1.40 -18.38
N LYS A 94 -9.15 -1.25 -17.25
CA LYS A 94 -10.37 -2.02 -16.92
C LYS A 94 -10.14 -3.53 -17.04
N SER A 95 -8.94 -3.99 -16.72
CA SER A 95 -8.58 -5.40 -16.70
C SER A 95 -8.66 -5.97 -15.29
N ASP A 96 -8.62 -7.30 -15.19
CA ASP A 96 -8.59 -7.97 -13.90
C ASP A 96 -7.37 -7.52 -13.07
N ASN A 97 -7.62 -7.35 -11.77
CA ASN A 97 -6.63 -6.86 -10.81
C ASN A 97 -6.09 -8.04 -10.00
N PHE A 98 -5.15 -8.76 -10.61
CA PHE A 98 -4.53 -9.92 -9.99
C PHE A 98 -3.76 -9.57 -8.70
N VAL A 99 -3.25 -8.35 -8.55
CA VAL A 99 -2.57 -7.93 -7.31
C VAL A 99 -3.53 -7.95 -6.13
N VAL A 100 -4.75 -7.44 -6.32
CA VAL A 100 -5.79 -7.46 -5.28
C VAL A 100 -6.22 -8.90 -4.95
N GLU A 101 -6.38 -9.74 -5.97
CA GLU A 101 -6.73 -11.15 -5.78
C GLU A 101 -5.65 -11.91 -5.02
N SER A 102 -4.38 -11.71 -5.36
CA SER A 102 -3.24 -12.30 -4.66
C SER A 102 -3.15 -11.79 -3.22
N LEU A 103 -3.38 -10.49 -2.94
CA LEU A 103 -3.39 -9.96 -1.57
C LEU A 103 -4.45 -10.61 -0.67
N LEU A 104 -5.65 -10.86 -1.23
CA LEU A 104 -6.72 -11.58 -0.54
C LEU A 104 -6.36 -13.05 -0.34
N THR A 105 -5.82 -13.70 -1.37
CA THR A 105 -5.40 -15.11 -1.35
C THR A 105 -4.34 -15.37 -0.29
N PHE A 106 -3.29 -14.53 -0.24
CA PHE A 106 -2.22 -14.62 0.74
C PHE A 106 -2.54 -13.96 2.09
N LYS A 107 -3.77 -13.44 2.26
CA LYS A 107 -4.24 -12.80 3.50
C LYS A 107 -3.31 -11.69 4.00
N LYS A 108 -2.76 -10.88 3.09
CA LYS A 108 -1.76 -9.84 3.39
C LYS A 108 -2.36 -8.49 3.78
N LEU A 109 -3.69 -8.38 3.81
CA LEU A 109 -4.37 -7.15 4.23
C LEU A 109 -3.94 -6.67 5.64
N PRO A 110 -3.87 -7.53 6.69
CA PRO A 110 -3.41 -7.09 8.01
C PRO A 110 -1.97 -6.58 8.01
N VAL A 111 -1.10 -7.19 7.19
CA VAL A 111 0.31 -6.78 7.05
C VAL A 111 0.41 -5.39 6.44
N LEU A 112 -0.35 -5.15 5.36
CA LEU A 112 -0.43 -3.81 4.81
C LEU A 112 -0.91 -2.84 5.89
N ILE A 113 -2.01 -3.16 6.62
CA ILE A 113 -2.66 -2.23 7.59
C ILE A 113 -1.68 -1.81 8.64
N TYR A 114 -0.97 -2.80 9.18
CA TYR A 114 0.08 -2.56 10.15
C TYR A 114 1.16 -1.62 9.61
N ASN A 115 1.69 -1.88 8.41
CA ASN A 115 2.74 -1.07 7.81
C ASN A 115 2.28 0.37 7.56
N LEU A 116 1.03 0.55 7.15
CA LEU A 116 0.43 1.87 6.97
C LEU A 116 0.34 2.64 8.29
N LEU A 117 -0.24 2.02 9.33
CA LEU A 117 -0.38 2.65 10.64
C LEU A 117 0.97 2.97 11.27
N ALA A 118 1.95 2.06 11.14
CA ALA A 118 3.30 2.28 11.64
C ALA A 118 3.99 3.46 10.93
N ASN A 119 3.84 3.57 9.60
CA ASN A 119 4.38 4.68 8.84
C ASN A 119 3.74 6.02 9.24
N GLU A 120 2.42 6.09 9.36
CA GLU A 120 1.73 7.32 9.78
C GLU A 120 2.06 7.70 11.23
N LEU A 121 2.12 6.73 12.14
CA LEU A 121 2.53 6.97 13.53
C LEU A 121 3.97 7.48 13.61
N TRP A 122 4.89 6.92 12.82
CA TRP A 122 6.28 7.38 12.76
C TRP A 122 6.37 8.82 12.25
N LYS A 123 5.66 9.15 11.16
CA LYS A 123 5.60 10.51 10.61
C LYS A 123 5.02 11.51 11.60
N GLU A 124 4.00 11.12 12.36
CA GLU A 124 3.33 12.03 13.30
C GLU A 124 4.13 12.22 14.60
N LYS A 125 4.75 11.16 15.12
CA LYS A 125 5.31 11.15 16.48
C LYS A 125 6.84 11.11 16.55
N VAL A 126 7.51 10.56 15.54
CA VAL A 126 8.96 10.36 15.54
C VAL A 126 9.64 11.37 14.62
N PHE A 127 9.14 11.56 13.40
CA PHE A 127 9.75 12.49 12.45
C PHE A 127 9.94 13.93 13.00
N PRO A 128 8.97 14.53 13.73
CA PRO A 128 9.15 15.88 14.28
C PRO A 128 10.29 15.98 15.30
N THR A 129 10.63 14.88 16.00
CA THR A 129 11.72 14.88 16.99
C THR A 129 13.11 14.70 16.35
N LEU A 130 13.17 14.49 15.03
CA LEU A 130 14.42 14.38 14.26
C LEU A 130 14.76 15.67 13.53
N ALA A 131 13.86 16.66 13.55
CA ALA A 131 13.99 17.93 12.83
C ALA A 131 14.65 19.05 13.65
N ASP A 132 15.19 18.70 14.83
CA ASP A 132 16.03 19.54 15.69
C ASP A 132 17.52 19.19 15.50
#